data_AF-A0A7J5B0R8-F1
#
_entry.id   AF-A0A7J5B0R8-F1
#
_cell.length_a   1.000
_cell.length_b   1.000
_cell.length_c   1.000
_cell.angle_alpha   90.00
_cell.angle_beta   90.00
_cell.angle_gamma   90.00
#
_symmetry.space_group_name_H-M   'P 1'
#
loop_
_entity.id
_entity.type
_entity.pdbx_description
1 polymer ?
#
loop_
_entity_poly.entity_id
_entity_poly.type
_entity_poly.pdbx_seq_one_letter_code
_entity_poly.pdbx_strand_id
1 'polypeptide(L)'
;MTRRASLEVLRAEAQDERETMIYARARNGEDPWRFMQELPTVDELVVLLMRAEALERGGDEAPESGAHDAQLMRRIATEYPPLSTTVWTMLAGESRFGDRWSA
;
A
#
# COMPACT_ATOMS: atom_id res chain seq x y z
N MET A 1 -12.15 10.97 -6.06
CA MET A 1 -11.93 9.92 -7.08
C MET A 1 -10.45 9.64 -7.12
N THR A 2 -10.02 8.40 -6.92
CA THR A 2 -8.60 8.01 -7.07
C THR A 2 -8.16 8.34 -8.49
N ARG A 3 -6.93 8.87 -8.66
CA ARG A 3 -6.37 9.15 -9.99
C ARG A 3 -6.47 7.89 -10.82
N ARG A 4 -7.24 7.93 -11.90
CA ARG A 4 -7.46 6.76 -12.77
C ARG A 4 -6.26 6.59 -13.70
N ALA A 5 -5.16 6.10 -13.15
CA ALA A 5 -3.99 5.66 -13.90
C ALA A 5 -4.11 4.18 -14.29
N SER A 6 -3.37 3.76 -15.31
CA SER A 6 -3.24 2.33 -15.61
C SER A 6 -2.48 1.63 -14.48
N LEU A 7 -2.77 0.35 -14.28
CA LEU A 7 -2.10 -0.44 -13.23
C LEU A 7 -0.57 -0.50 -13.43
N GLU A 8 -0.11 -0.54 -14.68
CA GLU A 8 1.32 -0.54 -15.00
C GLU A 8 2.01 0.75 -14.56
N VAL A 9 1.35 1.91 -14.70
CA VAL A 9 1.88 3.18 -14.20
C VAL A 9 1.94 3.17 -12.66
N LEU A 10 0.87 2.72 -12.01
CA LEU A 10 0.85 2.61 -10.55
C LEU A 10 1.95 1.68 -10.02
N ARG A 11 2.21 0.57 -10.72
CA ARG A 11 3.29 -0.37 -10.38
C ARG A 11 4.67 0.24 -10.59
N ALA A 12 4.87 1.04 -11.62
CA ALA A 12 6.11 1.77 -11.84
C ALA A 12 6.34 2.79 -10.71
N GLU A 13 5.33 3.62 -10.40
CA GLU A 13 5.39 4.58 -9.28
C GLU A 13 5.68 3.88 -7.94
N ALA A 14 5.02 2.75 -7.67
CA ALA A 14 5.27 1.97 -6.46
C ALA A 14 6.65 1.30 -6.45
N GLN A 15 7.20 0.88 -7.60
CA GLN A 15 8.56 0.36 -7.67
C GLN A 15 9.58 1.45 -7.30
N ASP A 16 9.41 2.66 -7.82
CA ASP A 16 10.29 3.80 -7.54
C ASP A 16 10.23 4.19 -6.04
N GLU A 17 9.03 4.18 -5.46
CA GLU A 17 8.85 4.41 -4.02
C GLU A 17 9.52 3.31 -3.19
N ARG A 18 9.36 2.04 -3.60
CA ARG A 18 10.00 0.91 -2.93
C ARG A 18 11.53 0.99 -2.99
N GLU A 19 12.09 1.46 -4.10
CA GLU A 19 13.53 1.73 -4.23
C GLU A 19 13.97 2.85 -3.28
N THR A 20 13.16 3.91 -3.16
CA THR A 20 13.39 5.00 -2.20
C THR A 20 13.41 4.49 -0.76
N MET A 21 12.48 3.60 -0.38
CA MET A 21 12.49 2.94 0.93
C MET A 21 13.78 2.15 1.16
N ILE A 22 14.24 1.39 0.17
CA ILE A 22 15.50 0.62 0.25
C ILE A 22 16.68 1.55 0.49
N TYR A 23 16.80 2.62 -0.31
CA TYR A 23 17.90 3.59 -0.17
C TYR A 23 17.88 4.28 1.18
N ALA A 24 16.70 4.69 1.67
CA ALA A 24 16.56 5.34 2.97
C ALA A 24 17.04 4.44 4.10
N ARG A 25 16.57 3.18 4.15
CA ARG A 25 16.96 2.22 5.20
C ARG A 25 18.44 1.86 5.14
N ALA A 26 18.98 1.62 3.93
CA ALA A 26 20.40 1.36 3.73
C ALA A 26 21.27 2.55 4.17
N ARG A 27 20.86 3.78 3.85
CA ARG A 27 21.58 5.00 4.27
C ARG A 27 21.53 5.24 5.78
N ASN A 28 20.50 4.75 6.44
CA ASN A 28 20.39 4.75 7.90
C ASN A 28 21.21 3.63 8.58
N GLY A 29 21.94 2.81 7.80
CA GLY A 29 22.79 1.75 8.31
C GLY A 29 22.04 0.46 8.67
N GLU A 30 20.78 0.30 8.25
CA GLU A 30 20.07 -0.97 8.39
C GLU A 30 20.68 -2.03 7.46
N ASP A 31 20.79 -3.27 7.94
CA ASP A 31 21.28 -4.40 7.14
C ASP A 31 20.26 -4.78 6.04
N PRO A 32 20.61 -4.67 4.74
CA PRO A 32 19.72 -5.04 3.64
C PRO A 32 19.22 -6.48 3.73
N TRP A 33 20.06 -7.42 4.16
CA TRP A 33 19.62 -8.82 4.26
C TRP A 33 18.46 -8.98 5.24
N ARG A 34 18.44 -8.16 6.29
CA ARG A 34 17.40 -8.16 7.30
C ARG A 34 16.14 -7.43 6.82
N PHE A 35 16.26 -6.19 6.35
CA PHE A 35 15.07 -5.37 6.10
C PHE A 35 14.38 -5.68 4.77
N MET A 36 15.05 -6.31 3.80
CA MET A 36 14.46 -6.61 2.49
C MET A 36 13.23 -7.53 2.59
N GLN A 37 13.21 -8.44 3.58
CA GLN A 37 12.08 -9.33 3.87
C GLN A 37 10.88 -8.58 4.47
N GLU A 38 11.13 -7.42 5.08
CA GLU A 38 10.13 -6.56 5.72
C GLU A 38 9.55 -5.52 4.76
N LEU A 39 9.95 -5.50 3.48
CA LEU A 39 9.43 -4.53 2.52
C LEU A 39 8.11 -5.05 1.93
N PRO A 40 7.16 -4.14 1.64
CA PRO A 40 5.96 -4.52 0.92
C PRO A 40 6.35 -4.98 -0.49
N THR A 41 5.55 -5.86 -1.07
CA THR A 41 5.59 -6.06 -2.52
C THR A 41 5.14 -4.82 -3.27
N VAL A 42 5.42 -4.77 -4.57
CA VAL A 42 4.94 -3.69 -5.44
C VAL A 42 3.41 -3.59 -5.38
N ASP A 43 2.69 -4.70 -5.51
CA ASP A 43 1.22 -4.68 -5.49
C ASP A 43 0.66 -4.29 -4.10
N GLU A 44 1.30 -4.69 -3.00
CA GLU A 44 0.93 -4.21 -1.65
C GLU A 44 1.16 -2.71 -1.53
N LEU A 45 2.29 -2.20 -2.04
CA LEU A 45 2.62 -0.80 -1.99
C LEU A 45 1.70 0.05 -2.88
N VAL A 46 1.29 -0.45 -4.06
CA VAL A 46 0.26 0.17 -4.88
C VAL A 46 -1.03 0.36 -4.09
N VAL A 47 -1.49 -0.69 -3.39
CA VAL A 47 -2.71 -0.62 -2.56
C VAL A 47 -2.55 0.38 -1.42
N LEU A 48 -1.41 0.38 -0.73
CA LEU A 48 -1.12 1.32 0.37
C LEU A 48 -1.08 2.77 -0.11
N LEU A 49 -0.45 3.06 -1.24
CA LEU A 49 -0.37 4.40 -1.81
C LEU A 49 -1.76 4.90 -2.25
N MET A 50 -2.55 4.06 -2.93
CA MET A 50 -3.93 4.41 -3.29
C MET A 50 -4.81 4.65 -2.06
N ARG A 51 -4.61 3.86 -1.00
CA ARG A 51 -5.28 4.05 0.29
C ARG A 51 -4.92 5.40 0.91
N ALA A 52 -3.63 5.71 1.00
CA ALA A 52 -3.15 7.00 1.53
C ALA A 52 -3.73 8.18 0.75
N GLU A 53 -3.63 8.15 -0.58
CA GLU A 53 -4.15 9.20 -1.46
C GLU A 53 -5.68 9.36 -1.35
N ALA A 54 -6.41 8.27 -1.08
CA ALA A 54 -7.86 8.34 -0.88
C ALA A 54 -8.23 8.94 0.47
N LEU A 55 -7.47 8.65 1.53
CA LEU A 55 -7.64 9.26 2.86
C LEU A 55 -7.32 10.77 2.82
N GLU A 56 -6.21 11.16 2.20
CA GLU A 56 -5.81 12.56 2.04
C GLU A 56 -6.89 13.39 1.30
N ARG A 57 -7.54 12.81 0.28
CA ARG A 57 -8.64 13.47 -0.42
C ARG A 57 -9.96 13.51 0.36
N GLY A 58 -10.15 12.60 1.31
CA GLY A 58 -11.31 12.56 2.19
C GLY A 58 -11.30 13.68 3.24
N GLY A 59 -10.14 14.30 3.48
CA GLY A 59 -9.91 15.30 4.52
C GLY A 59 -9.82 14.70 5.93
N ASP A 60 -9.50 15.54 6.92
CA ASP A 60 -9.34 15.16 8.34
C ASP A 60 -10.62 14.57 8.99
N GLU A 61 -11.77 14.68 8.32
CA GLU A 61 -13.06 14.15 8.77
C GLU A 61 -13.37 12.75 8.22
N ALA A 62 -12.54 12.19 7.33
CA ALA A 62 -12.71 10.81 6.90
C ALA A 62 -12.56 9.90 8.13
N PRO A 63 -13.60 9.16 8.54
CA PRO A 63 -13.47 8.35 9.73
C PRO A 63 -12.42 7.28 9.49
N GLU A 64 -11.35 7.29 10.30
CA GLU A 64 -10.39 6.18 10.47
C GLU A 64 -11.06 4.92 11.06
N SER A 65 -12.34 4.72 10.80
CA SER A 65 -13.05 3.51 11.16
C SER A 65 -12.56 2.38 10.25
N GLY A 66 -12.24 1.22 10.84
CA GLY A 66 -11.86 0.03 10.07
C GLY A 66 -12.93 -0.40 9.05
N ALA A 67 -14.20 -0.03 9.27
CA ALA A 67 -15.27 -0.29 8.32
C ALA A 67 -15.20 0.58 7.05
N HIS A 68 -14.79 1.84 7.16
CA HIS A 68 -14.59 2.72 6.00
C HIS A 68 -13.37 2.28 5.20
N ASP A 69 -12.28 1.95 5.91
CA ASP A 69 -11.06 1.43 5.32
C ASP A 69 -11.29 0.13 4.54
N ALA A 70 -11.99 -0.82 5.13
CA ALA A 70 -12.33 -2.08 4.46
C ALA A 70 -13.18 -1.86 3.19
N GLN A 71 -14.06 -0.85 3.18
CA GLN A 71 -14.84 -0.50 2.00
C GLN A 71 -13.97 0.12 0.91
N LEU A 72 -13.04 1.01 1.26
CA LEU A 72 -12.07 1.60 0.34
C LEU A 72 -11.21 0.51 -0.32
N MET A 73 -10.67 -0.41 0.47
CA MET A 73 -9.88 -1.54 0.00
C MET A 73 -10.68 -2.42 -0.97
N ARG A 74 -11.94 -2.76 -0.66
CA ARG A 74 -12.83 -3.52 -1.57
C ARG A 74 -13.10 -2.77 -2.88
N ARG A 75 -13.21 -1.44 -2.84
CA ARG A 75 -13.35 -0.62 -4.06
C ARG A 75 -12.10 -0.75 -4.94
N ILE A 76 -10.90 -0.67 -4.36
CA ILE A 76 -9.64 -0.87 -5.09
C ILE A 76 -9.64 -2.22 -5.82
N ALA A 77 -10.01 -3.32 -5.14
CA ALA A 77 -10.08 -4.65 -5.77
C ALA A 77 -11.07 -4.70 -6.94
N THR A 78 -12.17 -3.96 -6.85
CA THR A 78 -13.18 -3.88 -7.91
C THR A 78 -12.67 -3.08 -9.12
N GLU A 79 -11.98 -1.96 -8.86
CA GLU A 79 -11.45 -1.08 -9.91
C GLU A 79 -10.21 -1.65 -10.59
N TYR A 80 -9.40 -2.42 -9.86
CA TYR A 80 -8.17 -3.05 -10.31
C TYR A 80 -8.19 -4.57 -10.03
N PRO A 81 -8.92 -5.37 -10.85
CA PRO A 81 -9.06 -6.80 -10.62
C PRO A 81 -7.76 -7.58 -10.41
N PRO A 82 -6.62 -7.26 -11.07
CA PRO A 82 -5.35 -7.94 -10.80
C PRO A 82 -4.80 -7.77 -9.38
N LEU A 83 -5.24 -6.74 -8.63
CA LEU A 83 -4.85 -6.52 -7.22
C LEU A 83 -5.76 -7.24 -6.23
N SER A 84 -6.82 -7.93 -6.68
CA SER A 84 -7.84 -8.51 -5.79
C SER A 84 -7.24 -9.41 -4.72
N THR A 85 -6.38 -10.37 -5.09
CA THR A 85 -5.74 -11.28 -4.15
C THR A 85 -4.96 -10.52 -3.07
N THR A 86 -4.15 -9.55 -3.50
CA THR A 86 -3.35 -8.71 -2.60
C THR A 86 -4.23 -7.96 -1.59
N VAL A 87 -5.30 -7.33 -2.07
CA VAL A 87 -6.25 -6.61 -1.20
C VAL A 87 -6.90 -7.53 -0.18
N TRP A 88 -7.36 -8.71 -0.60
CA TRP A 88 -8.03 -9.65 0.32
C TRP A 88 -7.07 -10.22 1.36
N THR A 89 -5.82 -10.53 0.98
CA THR A 89 -4.77 -10.93 1.93
C THR A 89 -4.46 -9.83 2.94
N MET A 90 -4.40 -8.57 2.51
CA MET A 90 -4.21 -7.43 3.42
C MET A 90 -5.41 -7.25 4.38
N LEU A 91 -6.65 -7.39 3.88
CA LEU A 91 -7.86 -7.32 4.71
C LEU A 91 -7.96 -8.46 5.73
N ALA A 92 -7.39 -9.63 5.42
CA ALA A 92 -7.30 -10.76 6.35
C ALA A 92 -6.23 -10.55 7.43
N GLY A 93 -5.40 -9.51 7.33
CA GLY A 93 -4.24 -9.31 8.22
C GLY A 93 -3.07 -10.25 7.92
N GLU A 94 -3.06 -10.88 6.74
CA GLU A 94 -2.06 -11.89 6.35
C GLU A 94 -0.93 -11.29 5.50
N SER A 95 -0.88 -9.97 5.34
CA SER A 95 0.21 -9.32 4.60
C SER A 95 1.54 -9.52 5.32
N ARG A 96 2.56 -9.91 4.55
CA ARG A 96 3.94 -10.08 5.02
C ARG A 96 4.53 -8.82 5.67
N PHE A 97 3.92 -7.66 5.38
CA PHE A 97 4.34 -6.33 5.82
C PHE A 97 3.59 -5.86 7.09
N GLY A 98 2.52 -6.55 7.49
CA GLY A 98 1.49 -6.03 8.41
C GLY A 98 1.79 -6.23 9.90
N ASP A 99 2.24 -5.14 10.54
CA ASP A 99 1.92 -4.77 11.94
C ASP A 99 2.35 -3.32 12.25
N ARG A 100 3.29 -2.75 11.47
CA ARG A 100 3.90 -1.44 11.76
C ARG A 100 3.13 -0.22 11.21
N TRP A 101 2.28 -0.38 10.19
CA TRP A 101 1.61 0.75 9.52
C TRP A 101 0.11 0.89 9.87
N SER A 102 -0.36 0.17 10.88
CA SER A 102 -1.71 0.24 11.43
C SER A 102 -1.80 1.11 12.71
N ALA A 103 -0.75 1.91 12.99
CA ALA A 103 -0.64 2.78 14.15
C ALA A 103 -0.56 4.25 13.74
#